data_AF-A0A1C4ICN3-F1
#
_entry.id   AF-A0A1C4ICN3-F1
#
_cell.length_a   1.000
_cell.length_b   1.000
_cell.length_c   1.000
_cell.angle_alpha   90.00
_cell.angle_beta   90.00
_cell.angle_gamma   90.00
#
_symmetry.space_group_name_H-M   'P 1'
#
loop_
_entity.id
_entity.type
_entity.pdbx_description
1 polymer ?
#
loop_
_entity_poly.entity_id
_entity_poly.type
_entity_poly.pdbx_seq_one_letter_code
_entity_poly.pdbx_strand_id
1 'polypeptide(L)'
;MGLLAVRKGTRFSPQGPAGERESGRAPGFENLPAIVAAAASLRAVRDGAAAEAVRLRALVDRIRSVVAERVPDVEVVGDPVRRLPHLVTFSCLYVDGETLLHELDRREFSVSSGSSCTSSTLTPSHVLKAMGVLSEGNVRVSLPPGTAVADVDRFLEVLPGVVAEVRERLGAPVPAPPSPGPADSLVVDALGRRCPIPVIELAKVIGEVAVGATVTVLADDEAARLDIPAWCEMRGQEYVGEEPADRGSAYVVRRLS
;
A
#
# COMPACT_ATOMS: atom_id res chain seq x y z
N MET A 1 14.33 5.03 21.89
CA MET A 1 15.23 3.98 22.43
C MET A 1 14.73 2.63 21.92
N GLY A 2 15.64 1.72 21.56
CA GLY A 2 15.30 0.37 21.11
C GLY A 2 15.97 -0.68 22.00
N LEU A 3 15.39 -1.88 22.05
CA LEU A 3 15.92 -3.02 22.80
C LEU A 3 16.23 -4.16 21.82
N LEU A 4 17.41 -4.75 21.93
CA LEU A 4 17.79 -5.96 21.19
C LEU A 4 17.91 -7.12 22.17
N ALA A 5 16.99 -8.08 22.08
CA ALA A 5 17.05 -9.29 22.89
C ALA A 5 17.90 -10.36 22.19
N VAL A 6 19.07 -10.68 22.76
CA VAL A 6 19.98 -11.72 22.25
C VAL A 6 19.88 -12.96 23.13
N ARG A 7 19.55 -14.10 22.54
CA ARG A 7 19.48 -15.39 23.26
C ARG A 7 20.84 -15.74 23.85
N LYS A 8 20.86 -16.28 25.08
CA LYS A 8 22.10 -16.76 25.72
C LYS A 8 22.78 -17.79 24.82
N GLY A 9 24.10 -17.65 24.63
CA GLY A 9 24.91 -18.51 23.75
C GLY A 9 24.95 -18.08 22.29
N THR A 10 24.12 -17.12 21.86
CA THR A 10 24.23 -16.54 20.51
C THR A 10 25.48 -15.69 20.41
N ARG A 11 26.34 -16.00 19.43
CA ARG A 11 27.47 -15.14 19.05
C ARG A 11 26.91 -13.83 18.49
N PHE A 12 27.23 -12.72 19.14
CA PHE A 12 26.76 -11.39 18.77
C PHE A 12 27.90 -10.40 18.97
N SER A 13 28.10 -9.52 17.99
CA SER A 13 29.03 -8.40 18.07
C SER A 13 28.30 -7.15 17.55
N PRO A 14 28.22 -6.06 18.32
CA PRO A 14 27.64 -4.83 17.84
C PRO A 14 28.49 -4.20 16.72
N GLN A 15 27.86 -3.37 15.92
CA GLN A 15 28.53 -2.54 14.93
C GLN A 15 29.03 -1.25 15.61
N GLY A 16 30.30 -0.90 15.42
CA GLY A 16 30.89 0.34 15.96
C GLY A 16 31.95 0.12 17.05
N PRO A 17 32.43 1.20 17.69
CA PRO A 17 33.50 1.13 18.69
C PRO A 17 33.06 0.35 19.93
N ALA A 18 33.87 -0.62 20.33
CA ALA A 18 33.67 -1.35 21.58
C ALA A 18 34.07 -0.48 22.79
N GLY A 19 33.23 -0.46 23.81
CA GLY A 19 33.55 0.07 25.15
C GLY A 19 33.27 -0.99 26.22
N GLU A 20 33.52 -0.66 27.49
CA GLU A 20 33.31 -1.60 28.60
C GLU A 20 31.85 -1.65 29.09
N ARG A 21 31.07 -0.59 28.83
CA ARG A 21 29.66 -0.49 29.22
C ARG A 21 28.81 -1.53 28.51
N GLU A 22 27.74 -1.98 29.16
CA GLU A 22 26.85 -3.03 28.63
C GLU A 22 27.62 -4.29 28.17
N SER A 23 28.76 -4.61 28.82
CA SER A 23 29.66 -5.70 28.40
C SER A 23 30.11 -5.59 26.93
N GLY A 24 30.30 -4.38 26.43
CA GLY A 24 30.66 -4.08 25.05
C GLY A 24 29.57 -4.34 24.02
N ARG A 25 28.29 -4.46 24.44
CA ARG A 25 27.16 -4.75 23.55
C ARG A 25 26.47 -3.51 22.99
N ALA A 26 26.67 -2.36 23.61
CA ALA A 26 26.13 -1.08 23.14
C ALA A 26 27.14 0.04 23.39
N PRO A 27 27.37 0.93 22.41
CA PRO A 27 28.24 2.09 22.59
C PRO A 27 27.53 3.21 23.37
N GLY A 28 28.33 4.10 23.96
CA GLY A 28 27.84 5.32 24.63
C GLY A 28 27.46 5.13 26.10
N PHE A 29 26.98 6.21 26.71
CA PHE A 29 26.45 6.20 28.08
C PHE A 29 24.99 5.77 28.09
N GLU A 30 24.57 5.14 29.18
CA GLU A 30 23.20 4.69 29.38
C GLU A 30 22.24 5.88 29.41
N ASN A 31 21.23 5.86 28.54
CA ASN A 31 20.13 6.80 28.63
C ASN A 31 19.13 6.30 29.68
N LEU A 32 19.47 6.48 30.97
CA LEU A 32 18.69 5.99 32.11
C LEU A 32 17.21 6.42 32.04
N PRO A 33 16.86 7.69 31.73
CA PRO A 33 15.46 8.08 31.57
C PRO A 33 14.72 7.28 30.50
N ALA A 34 15.34 7.10 29.32
CA ALA A 34 14.71 6.33 28.24
C ALA A 34 14.59 4.83 28.56
N ILE A 35 15.54 4.27 29.31
CA ILE A 35 15.49 2.88 29.80
C ILE A 35 14.33 2.68 30.76
N VAL A 36 14.20 3.54 31.76
CA VAL A 36 13.10 3.49 32.73
C VAL A 36 11.75 3.67 32.03
N ALA A 37 11.65 4.64 31.10
CA ALA A 37 10.45 4.87 30.32
C ALA A 37 10.06 3.64 29.47
N ALA A 38 11.01 3.02 28.76
CA ALA A 38 10.73 1.84 27.95
C ALA A 38 10.25 0.65 28.80
N ALA A 39 10.85 0.43 29.98
CA ALA A 39 10.43 -0.62 30.90
C ALA A 39 9.01 -0.37 31.45
N ALA A 40 8.69 0.88 31.80
CA ALA A 40 7.36 1.26 32.27
C ALA A 40 6.31 1.08 31.16
N SER A 41 6.59 1.57 29.94
CA SER A 41 5.70 1.42 28.79
C SER A 41 5.44 -0.05 28.42
N LEU A 42 6.48 -0.90 28.46
CA LEU A 42 6.33 -2.33 28.17
C LEU A 42 5.43 -3.02 29.21
N ARG A 43 5.57 -2.69 30.51
CA ARG A 43 4.69 -3.24 31.56
C ARG A 43 3.25 -2.79 31.34
N ALA A 44 3.04 -1.49 31.15
CA ALA A 44 1.71 -0.93 30.93
C ALA A 44 0.99 -1.56 29.73
N VAL A 45 1.69 -1.79 28.61
CA VAL A 45 1.12 -2.42 27.43
C VAL A 45 0.83 -3.91 27.68
N ARG A 46 1.72 -4.64 28.35
CA ARG A 46 1.56 -6.10 28.57
C ARG A 46 0.31 -6.44 29.38
N ASP A 47 -0.04 -5.62 30.37
CA ASP A 47 -1.16 -5.91 31.28
C ASP A 47 -2.52 -5.90 30.57
N GLY A 48 -2.66 -5.12 29.48
CA GLY A 48 -3.91 -5.02 28.69
C GLY A 48 -3.84 -5.57 27.26
N ALA A 49 -2.67 -5.98 26.78
CA ALA A 49 -2.43 -6.28 25.37
C ALA A 49 -3.37 -7.34 24.77
N ALA A 50 -3.71 -8.39 25.52
CA ALA A 50 -4.56 -9.46 25.02
C ALA A 50 -6.01 -8.99 24.81
N ALA A 51 -6.58 -8.28 25.79
CA ALA A 51 -7.93 -7.73 25.68
C ALA A 51 -8.00 -6.67 24.57
N GLU A 52 -7.00 -5.80 24.49
CA GLU A 52 -6.95 -4.76 23.46
C GLU A 52 -6.74 -5.36 22.06
N ALA A 53 -5.96 -6.44 21.93
CA ALA A 53 -5.81 -7.15 20.67
C ALA A 53 -7.13 -7.72 20.15
N VAL A 54 -7.98 -8.26 21.02
CA VAL A 54 -9.32 -8.76 20.64
C VAL A 54 -10.19 -7.60 20.15
N ARG A 55 -10.18 -6.48 20.88
CA ARG A 55 -10.97 -5.28 20.53
C ARG A 55 -10.53 -4.67 19.20
N LEU A 56 -9.22 -4.45 19.02
CA LEU A 56 -8.66 -3.87 17.80
C LEU A 56 -8.83 -4.81 16.60
N ARG A 57 -8.72 -6.13 16.81
CA ARG A 57 -9.01 -7.13 15.75
C ARG A 57 -10.42 -6.93 15.21
N ALA A 58 -11.44 -6.82 16.07
CA ALA A 58 -12.82 -6.63 15.63
C ALA A 58 -13.01 -5.32 14.83
N LEU A 59 -12.35 -4.24 15.24
CA LEU A 59 -12.36 -2.98 14.49
C LEU A 59 -11.68 -3.10 13.13
N VAL A 60 -10.51 -3.74 13.08
CA VAL A 60 -9.79 -4.01 11.83
C VAL A 60 -10.61 -4.90 10.92
N ASP A 61 -11.30 -5.92 11.44
CA ASP A 61 -12.14 -6.82 10.65
C ASP A 61 -13.30 -6.05 10.01
N ARG A 62 -13.92 -5.12 10.76
CA ARG A 62 -14.93 -4.21 10.24
C ARG A 62 -14.38 -3.30 9.14
N ILE A 63 -13.18 -2.72 9.32
CA ILE A 63 -12.56 -1.91 8.27
C ILE A 63 -12.33 -2.75 7.02
N ARG A 64 -11.76 -3.95 7.16
CA ARG A 64 -11.49 -4.84 6.03
C ARG A 64 -12.75 -5.18 5.24
N SER A 65 -13.86 -5.51 5.92
CA SER A 65 -15.11 -5.85 5.24
C SER A 65 -15.75 -4.63 4.59
N VAL A 66 -15.88 -3.52 5.32
CA VAL A 66 -16.60 -2.33 4.85
C VAL A 66 -15.85 -1.61 3.74
N VAL A 67 -14.50 -1.56 3.81
CA VAL A 67 -13.69 -0.99 2.72
C VAL A 67 -13.89 -1.81 1.44
N ALA A 68 -13.78 -3.13 1.52
CA ALA A 68 -13.97 -4.02 0.37
C ALA A 68 -15.40 -3.92 -0.22
N GLU A 69 -16.41 -3.63 0.61
CA GLU A 69 -17.80 -3.49 0.18
C GLU A 69 -18.08 -2.11 -0.45
N ARG A 70 -17.60 -1.03 0.16
CA ARG A 70 -18.07 0.35 -0.15
C ARG A 70 -17.11 1.14 -1.03
N VAL A 71 -15.85 0.70 -1.17
CA VAL A 71 -14.86 1.35 -2.03
C VAL A 71 -14.68 0.50 -3.28
N PRO A 72 -15.15 0.95 -4.46
CA PRO A 72 -14.92 0.22 -5.70
C PRO A 72 -13.43 0.07 -6.00
N ASP A 73 -13.04 -0.99 -6.71
CA ASP A 73 -11.67 -1.20 -7.18
C ASP A 73 -10.61 -1.05 -6.06
N VAL A 74 -10.87 -1.70 -4.93
CA VAL A 74 -9.97 -1.73 -3.78
C VAL A 74 -9.47 -3.15 -3.56
N GLU A 75 -8.21 -3.27 -3.18
CA GLU A 75 -7.60 -4.52 -2.77
C GLU A 75 -7.20 -4.43 -1.29
N VAL A 76 -7.77 -5.28 -0.43
CA VAL A 76 -7.38 -5.36 0.98
C VAL A 76 -6.25 -6.37 1.14
N VAL A 77 -5.07 -5.88 1.51
CA VAL A 77 -3.81 -6.65 1.47
C VAL A 77 -3.53 -7.36 2.81
N GLY A 78 -2.79 -8.47 2.74
CA GLY A 78 -2.26 -9.22 3.89
C GLY A 78 -3.13 -10.38 4.37
N ASP A 79 -2.51 -11.28 5.16
CA ASP A 79 -3.13 -12.53 5.62
C ASP A 79 -4.45 -12.28 6.40
N PRO A 80 -5.56 -12.94 6.03
CA PRO A 80 -6.88 -12.73 6.63
C PRO A 80 -6.99 -13.29 8.06
N VAL A 81 -5.98 -13.98 8.57
CA VAL A 81 -5.96 -14.53 9.94
C VAL A 81 -4.68 -14.13 10.68
N ARG A 82 -3.51 -14.39 10.09
CA ARG A 82 -2.18 -14.20 10.69
C ARG A 82 -1.64 -12.78 10.46
N ARG A 83 -2.38 -11.79 10.94
CA ARG A 83 -1.99 -10.37 10.92
C ARG A 83 -1.97 -9.76 12.33
N LEU A 84 -1.29 -8.63 12.47
CA LEU A 84 -1.38 -7.82 13.70
C LEU A 84 -2.83 -7.36 13.95
N PRO A 85 -3.27 -7.26 15.22
CA PRO A 85 -4.65 -6.92 15.57
C PRO A 85 -5.07 -5.50 15.20
N HIS A 86 -4.11 -4.61 15.03
CA HIS A 86 -4.34 -3.16 14.95
C HIS A 86 -3.98 -2.56 13.60
N LEU A 87 -3.64 -3.39 12.60
CA LEU A 87 -3.20 -2.94 11.28
C LEU A 87 -4.11 -3.48 10.19
N VAL A 88 -4.45 -2.60 9.26
CA VAL A 88 -5.04 -2.94 7.97
C VAL A 88 -4.37 -2.11 6.88
N THR A 89 -4.14 -2.76 5.75
CA THR A 89 -3.58 -2.15 4.55
C THR A 89 -4.52 -2.44 3.39
N PHE A 90 -4.78 -1.43 2.57
CA PHE A 90 -5.54 -1.59 1.33
C PHE A 90 -5.02 -0.64 0.26
N SER A 91 -5.13 -1.05 -1.00
CA SER A 91 -4.73 -0.29 -2.18
C SER A 91 -5.97 0.08 -2.98
N CYS A 92 -6.11 1.37 -3.30
CA CYS A 92 -7.21 1.87 -4.12
C CYS A 92 -6.71 2.07 -5.56
N LEU A 93 -7.31 1.33 -6.50
CA LEU A 93 -6.97 1.47 -7.91
C LEU A 93 -7.32 2.87 -8.42
N TYR A 94 -6.51 3.40 -9.34
CA TYR A 94 -6.62 4.74 -9.95
C TYR A 94 -6.51 5.91 -8.98
N VAL A 95 -5.81 5.70 -7.86
CA VAL A 95 -5.63 6.72 -6.82
C VAL A 95 -4.15 6.97 -6.60
N ASP A 96 -3.77 8.24 -6.57
CA ASP A 96 -2.47 8.64 -6.05
C ASP A 96 -2.48 8.58 -4.51
N GLY A 97 -1.57 7.80 -3.94
CA GLY A 97 -1.52 7.54 -2.50
C GLY A 97 -1.23 8.80 -1.68
N GLU A 98 -0.33 9.68 -2.14
CA GLU A 98 -0.01 10.93 -1.44
C GLU A 98 -1.21 11.89 -1.42
N THR A 99 -1.90 12.02 -2.55
CA THR A 99 -3.12 12.82 -2.65
C THR A 99 -4.20 12.28 -1.72
N LEU A 100 -4.43 10.96 -1.69
CA LEU A 100 -5.40 10.35 -0.78
C LEU A 100 -5.05 10.60 0.69
N LEU A 101 -3.78 10.45 1.07
CA LEU A 101 -3.30 10.75 2.42
C LEU A 101 -3.55 12.21 2.80
N HIS A 102 -3.24 13.16 1.91
CA HIS A 102 -3.50 14.58 2.15
C HIS A 102 -4.99 14.88 2.31
N GLU A 103 -5.86 14.29 1.48
CA GLU A 103 -7.30 14.53 1.59
C GLU A 103 -7.93 13.90 2.84
N LEU A 104 -7.36 12.78 3.33
CA LEU A 104 -7.72 12.18 4.62
C LEU A 104 -7.23 13.03 5.81
N ASP A 105 -6.02 13.59 5.73
CA ASP A 105 -5.49 14.50 6.75
C ASP A 105 -6.34 15.77 6.88
N ARG A 106 -6.81 16.33 5.76
CA ARG A 106 -7.78 17.45 5.75
C ARG A 106 -9.11 17.12 6.43
N ARG A 107 -9.43 15.83 6.55
CA ARG A 107 -10.59 15.28 7.27
C ARG A 107 -10.20 14.76 8.65
N GLU A 108 -9.05 15.20 9.16
CA GLU A 108 -8.50 14.92 10.49
C GLU A 108 -8.15 13.44 10.73
N PHE A 109 -7.90 12.68 9.65
CA PHE A 109 -7.43 11.30 9.75
C PHE A 109 -5.93 11.20 9.44
N SER A 110 -5.16 10.80 10.44
CA SER A 110 -3.74 10.50 10.27
C SER A 110 -3.55 9.03 9.89
N VAL A 111 -3.19 8.80 8.62
CA VAL A 111 -2.88 7.47 8.07
C VAL A 111 -1.52 7.47 7.37
N SER A 112 -1.03 6.31 6.96
CA SER A 112 0.29 6.15 6.32
C SER A 112 0.11 5.44 4.98
N SER A 113 1.01 5.64 4.01
CA SER A 113 0.95 4.97 2.70
C SER A 113 1.61 3.59 2.67
N GLY A 114 2.09 3.08 3.81
CA GLY A 114 2.69 1.74 3.92
C GLY A 114 4.06 1.53 3.25
N SER A 115 4.52 2.48 2.43
CA SER A 115 5.91 2.59 1.96
C SER A 115 6.75 3.33 3.01
N SER A 116 8.02 2.95 3.18
CA SER A 116 8.95 3.79 3.96
C SER A 116 8.91 5.20 3.40
N CYS A 117 8.56 6.18 4.24
CA CYS A 117 8.57 7.60 3.91
C CYS A 117 9.99 8.09 3.60
N THR A 118 10.53 7.74 2.44
CA THR A 118 11.65 8.46 1.84
C THR A 118 11.11 9.10 0.57
N SER A 119 10.70 10.36 0.72
CA SER A 119 10.26 11.30 -0.31
C SER A 119 11.28 11.54 -1.44
N SER A 120 12.36 10.77 -1.52
CA SER A 120 13.46 10.94 -2.48
C SER A 120 13.45 9.93 -3.62
N THR A 121 12.76 8.81 -3.48
CA THR A 121 12.61 7.81 -4.55
C THR A 121 11.18 7.30 -4.50
N LEU A 122 10.39 7.66 -5.53
CA LEU A 122 9.00 7.23 -5.76
C LEU A 122 8.91 5.73 -6.09
N THR A 123 9.71 4.91 -5.41
CA THR A 123 9.77 3.47 -5.57
C THR A 123 8.60 2.83 -4.83
N PRO A 124 7.88 1.89 -5.45
CA PRO A 124 6.86 1.10 -4.77
C PRO A 124 7.38 0.47 -3.48
N SER A 125 6.48 0.22 -2.52
CA SER A 125 6.83 -0.54 -1.32
C SER A 125 7.43 -1.89 -1.72
N HIS A 126 8.68 -2.14 -1.30
CA HIS A 126 9.34 -3.42 -1.54
C HIS A 126 8.56 -4.61 -0.95
N VAL A 127 7.74 -4.36 0.07
CA VAL A 127 6.85 -5.38 0.66
C VAL A 127 5.69 -5.69 -0.29
N LEU A 128 4.99 -4.68 -0.81
CA LEU A 128 3.89 -4.88 -1.77
C LEU A 128 4.41 -5.52 -3.06
N LYS A 129 5.59 -5.08 -3.52
CA LYS A 129 6.30 -5.70 -4.65
C LYS A 129 6.61 -7.17 -4.41
N ALA A 130 7.08 -7.54 -3.23
CA ALA A 130 7.34 -8.94 -2.88
C ALA A 130 6.05 -9.77 -2.75
N MET A 131 4.92 -9.12 -2.45
CA MET A 131 3.60 -9.74 -2.40
C MET A 131 2.93 -9.87 -3.77
N GLY A 132 3.38 -9.11 -4.78
CA GLY A 132 2.77 -9.10 -6.11
C GLY A 132 1.39 -8.45 -6.15
N VAL A 133 1.09 -7.55 -5.23
CA VAL A 133 -0.20 -6.85 -5.11
C VAL A 133 -0.09 -5.41 -5.59
N LEU A 134 -1.23 -4.73 -5.77
CA LEU A 134 -1.25 -3.31 -6.13
C LEU A 134 -0.43 -2.45 -5.15
N SER A 135 0.41 -1.59 -5.69
CA SER A 135 1.12 -0.57 -4.90
C SER A 135 0.51 0.82 -4.99
N GLU A 136 -0.26 1.08 -6.05
CA GLU A 136 -0.96 2.34 -6.23
C GLU A 136 -2.04 2.57 -5.17
N GLY A 137 -2.22 3.84 -4.78
CA GLY A 137 -3.25 4.24 -3.82
C GLY A 137 -3.18 3.53 -2.47
N ASN A 138 -2.02 2.99 -2.07
CA ASN A 138 -1.90 2.20 -0.84
C ASN A 138 -2.05 3.05 0.42
N VAL A 139 -2.88 2.57 1.35
CA VAL A 139 -3.14 3.14 2.67
C VAL A 139 -2.99 2.06 3.73
N ARG A 140 -2.18 2.35 4.74
CA ARG A 140 -2.03 1.60 5.99
C ARG A 140 -2.67 2.39 7.13
N VAL A 141 -3.71 1.80 7.70
CA VAL A 141 -4.37 2.30 8.91
C VAL A 141 -3.83 1.53 10.11
N SER A 142 -3.36 2.28 11.10
CA SER A 142 -2.88 1.75 12.39
C SER A 142 -3.79 2.26 13.49
N LEU A 143 -4.44 1.37 14.24
CA LEU A 143 -5.34 1.75 15.34
C LEU A 143 -4.57 1.80 16.67
N PRO A 144 -4.40 2.97 17.31
CA PRO A 144 -3.80 3.03 18.63
C PRO A 144 -4.66 2.34 19.70
N PRO A 145 -4.07 1.95 20.85
CA PRO A 145 -4.83 1.49 22.00
C PRO A 145 -5.89 2.52 22.40
N GLY A 146 -7.12 2.06 22.66
CA GLY A 146 -8.24 2.91 23.05
C GLY A 146 -8.98 3.62 21.90
N THR A 147 -8.62 3.38 20.62
CA THR A 147 -9.35 3.92 19.45
C THR A 147 -10.86 3.71 19.60
N ALA A 148 -11.67 4.77 19.46
CA ALA A 148 -13.11 4.64 19.61
C ALA A 148 -13.76 3.98 18.39
N VAL A 149 -14.84 3.22 18.61
CA VAL A 149 -15.66 2.67 17.52
C VAL A 149 -16.17 3.80 16.62
N ALA A 150 -16.55 4.94 17.20
CA ALA A 150 -17.05 6.09 16.47
C ALA A 150 -16.01 6.70 15.50
N ASP A 151 -14.72 6.67 15.84
CA ASP A 151 -13.66 7.17 14.95
C ASP A 151 -13.52 6.27 13.71
N VAL A 152 -13.60 4.94 13.92
CA VAL A 152 -13.62 3.96 12.84
C VAL A 152 -14.86 4.15 11.96
N ASP A 153 -16.01 4.41 12.57
CA ASP A 153 -17.26 4.59 11.83
C ASP A 153 -17.24 5.87 10.99
N ARG A 154 -16.73 6.98 11.56
CA ARG A 154 -16.49 8.24 10.82
C ARG A 154 -15.53 8.02 9.66
N PHE A 155 -14.45 7.26 9.87
CA PHE A 155 -13.48 6.94 8.81
C PHE A 155 -14.15 6.18 7.66
N LEU A 156 -14.96 5.16 7.97
CA LEU A 156 -15.66 4.33 6.98
C LEU A 156 -16.80 5.05 6.26
N GLU A 157 -17.37 6.08 6.86
CA GLU A 157 -18.36 6.95 6.22
C GLU A 157 -17.70 7.87 5.19
N VAL A 158 -16.54 8.43 5.53
CA VAL A 158 -15.86 9.45 4.75
C VAL A 158 -15.02 8.86 3.61
N LEU A 159 -14.36 7.72 3.83
CA LEU A 159 -13.37 7.15 2.91
C LEU A 159 -13.89 6.96 1.45
N PRO A 160 -15.09 6.41 1.20
CA PRO A 160 -15.57 6.23 -0.18
C PRO A 160 -15.68 7.54 -0.96
N GLY A 161 -16.15 8.60 -0.31
CA GLY A 161 -16.27 9.93 -0.92
C GLY A 161 -14.89 10.51 -1.26
N VAL A 162 -13.91 10.38 -0.37
CA VAL A 162 -12.54 10.85 -0.62
C VAL A 162 -11.91 10.12 -1.80
N VAL A 163 -12.05 8.79 -1.84
CA VAL A 163 -11.51 7.99 -2.95
C VAL A 163 -12.14 8.40 -4.28
N ALA A 164 -13.46 8.64 -4.31
CA ALA A 164 -14.15 9.12 -5.50
C ALA A 164 -13.65 10.49 -5.97
N GLU A 165 -13.50 11.46 -5.05
CA GLU A 165 -12.99 12.80 -5.36
C GLU A 165 -11.57 12.76 -5.96
N VAL A 166 -10.69 11.90 -5.41
CA VAL A 166 -9.31 11.76 -5.93
C VAL A 166 -9.30 11.11 -7.32
N ARG A 167 -10.14 10.08 -7.53
CA ARG A 167 -10.30 9.43 -8.85
C ARG A 167 -10.80 10.40 -9.91
N GLU A 168 -11.79 11.22 -9.58
CA GLU A 168 -12.34 12.23 -10.49
C GLU A 168 -11.26 13.24 -10.92
N ARG A 169 -10.45 13.71 -9.98
CA ARG A 169 -9.35 14.67 -10.25
C ARG A 169 -8.29 14.10 -11.19
N LEU A 170 -8.05 12.80 -11.16
CA LEU A 170 -7.09 12.10 -12.02
C LEU A 170 -7.71 11.62 -13.33
N GLY A 171 -9.02 11.82 -13.54
CA GLY A 171 -9.73 11.35 -14.72
C GLY A 171 -9.73 9.82 -14.82
N ALA A 172 -9.84 9.12 -13.69
CA ALA A 172 -9.96 7.67 -13.65
C ALA A 172 -11.18 7.21 -14.46
N PRO A 173 -11.08 6.09 -15.20
CA PRO A 173 -12.20 5.61 -16.02
C PRO A 173 -13.38 5.22 -15.14
N VAL A 174 -14.57 5.69 -15.51
CA VAL A 174 -15.83 5.22 -14.94
C VAL A 174 -16.12 3.84 -15.55
N PRO A 175 -16.55 2.83 -14.78
CA PRO A 175 -16.96 1.55 -15.34
C PRO A 175 -18.12 1.76 -16.33
N ALA A 176 -17.80 1.76 -17.62
CA ALA A 176 -18.73 1.86 -18.72
C ALA A 176 -18.82 0.50 -19.44
N PRO A 177 -19.99 0.13 -19.99
CA PRO A 177 -20.11 -1.09 -20.77
C PRO A 177 -19.17 -1.03 -21.98
N PRO A 178 -18.43 -2.11 -22.27
CA PRO A 178 -17.48 -2.12 -23.36
C PRO A 178 -18.20 -1.89 -24.69
N SER A 179 -17.82 -0.84 -25.41
CA SER A 179 -18.14 -0.68 -26.82
C SER A 179 -17.01 -1.31 -27.60
N PRO A 180 -17.24 -2.33 -28.45
CA PRO A 180 -16.17 -2.96 -29.21
C PRO A 180 -15.56 -1.92 -30.15
N GLY A 181 -14.36 -1.45 -29.82
CA GLY A 181 -13.60 -0.64 -30.75
C GLY A 181 -12.97 -1.52 -31.84
N PRO A 182 -12.71 -0.95 -33.03
CA PRO A 182 -12.30 -1.70 -34.22
C PRO A 182 -10.79 -2.00 -34.28
N ALA A 183 -10.02 -1.76 -33.22
CA ALA A 183 -8.56 -1.81 -33.26
C ALA A 183 -8.02 -3.22 -32.92
N ASP A 184 -7.16 -3.75 -33.80
CA ASP A 184 -6.43 -5.00 -33.59
C ASP A 184 -5.25 -4.86 -32.61
N SER A 185 -4.77 -3.63 -32.40
CA SER A 185 -3.81 -3.28 -31.35
C SER A 185 -3.79 -1.76 -31.09
N LEU A 186 -3.43 -1.36 -29.87
CA LEU A 186 -3.22 0.05 -29.50
C LEU A 186 -1.92 0.22 -28.71
N VAL A 187 -1.31 1.40 -28.83
CA VAL A 187 -0.15 1.80 -28.02
C VAL A 187 -0.51 3.05 -27.22
N VAL A 188 -0.25 3.01 -25.93
CA VAL A 188 -0.42 4.11 -24.98
C VAL A 188 0.96 4.63 -24.59
N ASP A 189 1.22 5.89 -24.89
CA ASP A 189 2.44 6.57 -24.43
C ASP A 189 2.20 7.24 -23.06
N ALA A 190 2.72 6.62 -22.01
CA ALA A 190 2.71 7.13 -20.65
C ALA A 190 4.13 7.50 -20.16
N LEU A 191 5.08 7.74 -21.06
CA LEU A 191 6.44 8.11 -20.69
C LEU A 191 6.48 9.46 -19.95
N GLY A 192 7.26 9.52 -18.88
CA GLY A 192 7.35 10.68 -17.99
C GLY A 192 6.14 10.87 -17.08
N ARG A 193 5.12 9.99 -17.17
CA ARG A 193 3.99 9.96 -16.24
C ARG A 193 4.30 8.99 -15.09
N ARG A 194 3.75 9.28 -13.92
CA ARG A 194 3.92 8.47 -12.70
C ARG A 194 2.63 7.75 -12.36
N CYS A 195 2.74 6.65 -11.62
CA CYS A 195 1.62 6.00 -10.95
C CYS A 195 0.67 7.03 -10.30
N PRO A 196 -0.67 6.92 -10.50
CA PRO A 196 -1.40 5.82 -11.17
C PRO A 196 -1.65 6.04 -12.69
N ILE A 197 -1.02 7.04 -13.33
CA ILE A 197 -1.39 7.45 -14.70
C ILE A 197 -1.23 6.35 -15.76
N PRO A 198 -0.12 5.57 -15.83
CA PRO A 198 -0.01 4.51 -16.84
C PRO A 198 -1.17 3.49 -16.78
N VAL A 199 -1.63 3.15 -15.59
CA VAL A 199 -2.75 2.21 -15.36
C VAL A 199 -4.08 2.86 -15.71
N ILE A 200 -4.28 4.14 -15.40
CA ILE A 200 -5.46 4.91 -15.81
C ILE A 200 -5.59 4.95 -17.34
N GLU A 201 -4.50 5.26 -18.05
CA GLU A 201 -4.52 5.35 -19.51
C GLU A 201 -4.75 3.98 -20.17
N LEU A 202 -4.13 2.92 -19.66
CA LEU A 202 -4.43 1.54 -20.05
C LEU A 202 -5.92 1.23 -19.90
N ALA A 203 -6.48 1.53 -18.73
CA ALA A 203 -7.86 1.21 -18.41
C ALA A 203 -8.88 2.00 -19.24
N LYS A 204 -8.53 3.21 -19.72
CA LYS A 204 -9.37 3.98 -20.65
C LYS A 204 -9.47 3.30 -22.02
N VAL A 205 -8.35 2.77 -22.53
CA VAL A 205 -8.28 2.28 -23.92
C VAL A 205 -8.49 0.78 -24.08
N ILE A 206 -8.40 -0.03 -23.01
CA ILE A 206 -8.54 -1.49 -23.11
C ILE A 206 -9.89 -1.90 -23.72
N GLY A 207 -10.95 -1.13 -23.49
CA GLY A 207 -12.27 -1.38 -24.08
C GLY A 207 -12.34 -1.13 -25.59
N GLU A 208 -11.38 -0.38 -26.15
CA GLU A 208 -11.34 0.03 -27.56
C GLU A 208 -10.67 -1.01 -28.48
N VAL A 209 -9.96 -2.00 -27.93
CA VAL A 209 -9.40 -3.11 -28.71
C VAL A 209 -10.36 -4.29 -28.76
N ALA A 210 -10.33 -5.09 -29.82
CA ALA A 210 -11.12 -6.32 -29.89
C ALA A 210 -10.73 -7.33 -28.77
N VAL A 211 -11.64 -8.23 -28.40
CA VAL A 211 -11.27 -9.34 -27.51
C VAL A 211 -10.21 -10.21 -28.21
N GLY A 212 -9.11 -10.51 -27.53
CA GLY A 212 -7.92 -11.18 -28.05
C GLY A 212 -6.83 -10.23 -28.58
N ALA A 213 -7.17 -8.95 -28.83
CA ALA A 213 -6.21 -7.93 -29.23
C ALA A 213 -5.42 -7.39 -28.03
N THR A 214 -4.36 -6.63 -28.32
CA THR A 214 -3.40 -6.16 -27.31
C THR A 214 -3.31 -4.64 -27.22
N VAL A 215 -3.13 -4.14 -25.99
CA VAL A 215 -2.70 -2.77 -25.70
C VAL A 215 -1.26 -2.83 -25.18
N THR A 216 -0.38 -2.00 -25.74
CA THR A 216 0.99 -1.81 -25.25
C THR A 216 1.10 -0.48 -24.52
N VAL A 217 1.56 -0.49 -23.27
CA VAL A 217 1.77 0.71 -22.46
C VAL A 217 3.27 1.01 -22.38
N LEU A 218 3.70 2.16 -22.90
CA LEU A 218 5.06 2.65 -22.74
C LEU A 218 5.16 3.45 -21.45
N ALA A 219 6.04 3.02 -20.51
CA ALA A 219 6.23 3.73 -19.25
C ALA A 219 7.68 3.64 -18.76
N ASP A 220 8.17 4.72 -18.14
CA ASP A 220 9.49 4.80 -17.47
C ASP A 220 9.36 4.84 -15.94
N ASP A 221 8.18 4.51 -15.42
CA ASP A 221 7.87 4.45 -14.00
C ASP A 221 8.05 3.03 -13.43
N GLU A 222 8.79 2.89 -12.32
CA GLU A 222 9.08 1.57 -11.74
C GLU A 222 7.80 0.87 -11.21
N ALA A 223 6.80 1.66 -10.80
CA ALA A 223 5.53 1.15 -10.32
C ALA A 223 4.73 0.43 -11.41
N ALA A 224 4.84 0.84 -12.68
CA ALA A 224 4.13 0.22 -13.79
C ALA A 224 4.41 -1.29 -13.92
N ARG A 225 5.65 -1.72 -13.64
CA ARG A 225 6.04 -3.14 -13.63
C ARG A 225 5.26 -3.97 -12.60
N LEU A 226 4.80 -3.35 -11.51
CA LEU A 226 4.02 -4.01 -10.47
C LEU A 226 2.52 -3.82 -10.68
N ASP A 227 2.10 -2.59 -10.96
CA ASP A 227 0.69 -2.22 -10.99
C ASP A 227 -0.02 -2.72 -12.26
N ILE A 228 0.65 -2.80 -13.42
CA ILE A 228 0.02 -3.31 -14.66
C ILE A 228 -0.35 -4.80 -14.55
N PRO A 229 0.55 -5.72 -14.11
CA PRO A 229 0.17 -7.11 -13.89
C PRO A 229 -0.94 -7.27 -12.85
N ALA A 230 -0.87 -6.54 -11.73
CA ALA A 230 -1.90 -6.59 -10.69
C ALA A 230 -3.25 -6.07 -11.19
N TRP A 231 -3.25 -5.00 -11.99
CA TRP A 231 -4.45 -4.50 -12.67
C TRP A 231 -5.03 -5.54 -13.63
N CYS A 232 -4.20 -6.25 -14.39
CA CYS A 232 -4.65 -7.31 -15.30
C CYS A 232 -5.37 -8.42 -14.52
N GLU A 233 -4.80 -8.87 -13.41
CA GLU A 233 -5.42 -9.87 -12.53
C GLU A 233 -6.78 -9.37 -12.01
N MET A 234 -6.84 -8.14 -11.50
CA MET A 234 -8.08 -7.55 -10.98
C MET A 234 -9.17 -7.36 -12.03
N ARG A 235 -8.78 -7.07 -13.28
CA ARG A 235 -9.72 -6.81 -14.39
C ARG A 235 -9.98 -8.03 -15.26
N GLY A 236 -9.41 -9.19 -14.92
CA GLY A 236 -9.55 -10.42 -15.72
C GLY A 236 -8.96 -10.27 -17.13
N GLN A 237 -7.87 -9.52 -17.26
CA GLN A 237 -7.11 -9.36 -18.50
C GLN A 237 -5.81 -10.16 -18.41
N GLU A 238 -5.14 -10.39 -19.54
CA GLU A 238 -3.88 -11.13 -19.55
C GLU A 238 -2.70 -10.18 -19.66
N TYR A 239 -1.77 -10.26 -18.70
CA TYR A 239 -0.46 -9.63 -18.82
C TYR A 239 0.46 -10.53 -19.66
N VAL A 240 0.77 -10.08 -20.88
CA VAL A 240 1.55 -10.85 -21.86
C VAL A 240 3.05 -10.78 -21.55
N GLY A 241 3.54 -9.62 -21.13
CA GLY A 241 4.94 -9.45 -20.77
C GLY A 241 5.44 -8.00 -20.79
N GLU A 242 6.74 -7.87 -20.52
CA GLU A 242 7.50 -6.61 -20.55
C GLU A 242 8.61 -6.74 -21.59
N GLU A 243 8.73 -5.73 -22.46
CA GLU A 243 9.80 -5.62 -23.45
C GLU A 243 10.58 -4.30 -23.25
N PRO A 244 11.90 -4.27 -23.52
CA PRO A 244 12.64 -3.02 -23.52
C PRO A 244 12.12 -2.06 -24.61
N ALA A 245 11.96 -0.79 -24.26
CA ALA A 245 11.63 0.28 -25.22
C ALA A 245 12.79 1.28 -25.33
N ASP A 246 12.78 2.14 -26.35
CA ASP A 246 13.79 3.20 -26.54
C ASP A 246 13.97 4.08 -25.29
N ARG A 247 12.87 4.27 -24.54
CA ARG A 247 12.85 4.89 -23.22
C ARG A 247 11.88 4.12 -22.34
N GLY A 248 12.35 3.64 -21.18
CA GLY A 248 11.52 2.87 -20.25
C GLY A 248 11.27 1.45 -20.75
N SER A 249 10.05 0.95 -20.53
CA SER A 249 9.63 -0.40 -20.91
C SER A 249 8.26 -0.37 -21.58
N ALA A 250 8.00 -1.36 -22.41
CA ALA A 250 6.72 -1.62 -23.06
C ALA A 250 6.02 -2.78 -22.36
N TYR A 251 4.87 -2.52 -21.75
CA TYR A 251 4.05 -3.51 -21.06
C TYR A 251 2.90 -3.94 -21.96
N VAL A 252 2.82 -5.22 -22.32
CA VAL A 252 1.83 -5.75 -23.26
C VAL A 252 0.70 -6.43 -22.50
N VAL A 253 -0.52 -5.99 -22.75
CA VAL A 253 -1.75 -6.50 -22.12
C VAL A 253 -2.71 -6.98 -23.19
N ARG A 254 -3.23 -8.20 -23.05
CA ARG A 254 -4.24 -8.75 -23.94
C ARG A 254 -5.63 -8.67 -23.33
N ARG A 255 -6.57 -8.17 -24.12
CA ARG A 255 -7.98 -8.10 -23.72
C ARG A 255 -8.61 -9.50 -23.77
N LEU A 256 -9.23 -9.94 -22.67
CA LEU A 256 -9.94 -11.21 -22.58
C LEU A 256 -11.46 -11.07 -22.53
N SER A 257 -11.97 -9.88 -22.18
CA SER A 257 -13.42 -9.57 -22.10
C SER A 257 -13.70 -8.12 -22.48
#